data_AF-A0A399IFI3-F1
#
_entry.id   AF-A0A399IFI3-F1
#
_cell.length_a   1.000
_cell.length_b   1.000
_cell.length_c   1.000
_cell.angle_alpha   90.00
_cell.angle_beta   90.00
_cell.angle_gamma   90.00
#
_symmetry.space_group_name_H-M   'P 1'
#
loop_
_entity.id
_entity.type
_entity.pdbx_description
1 polymer ?
#
loop_
_entity_poly.entity_id
_entity_poly.type
_entity_poly.pdbx_seq_one_letter_code
_entity_poly.pdbx_strand_id
1 'polypeptide(L)'
;MTSEFLKNWVRAHFTRNWVWMRFVAASYALGDGVKKNEQRARKWYARAAKAGDLTSDFDLAMMLLNGEGGSIELEKGRALLE
;
A
#
# COMPACT_ATOMS: atom_id res chain seq x y z
N MET A 1 14.51 1.66 -31.71
CA MET A 1 13.59 0.78 -30.95
C MET A 1 13.87 0.95 -29.45
N THR A 2 13.83 2.16 -28.87
CA THR A 2 14.65 2.40 -27.65
C THR A 2 14.21 3.54 -26.71
N SER A 3 12.92 3.91 -26.61
CA SER A 3 12.46 4.77 -25.49
C SER A 3 11.19 4.24 -24.82
N GLU A 4 10.21 3.80 -25.60
CA GLU A 4 8.95 3.29 -25.06
C GLU A 4 9.10 1.96 -24.33
N PHE A 5 9.93 1.04 -24.85
CA PHE A 5 10.19 -0.26 -24.21
C PHE A 5 10.84 -0.10 -22.84
N LEU A 6 11.90 0.71 -22.74
CA LEU A 6 12.60 0.93 -21.48
C LEU A 6 11.70 1.66 -20.47
N LYS A 7 10.92 2.66 -20.92
CA LYS A 7 9.92 3.34 -20.08
C LYS A 7 8.84 2.39 -19.58
N ASN A 8 8.33 1.50 -20.44
CA ASN A 8 7.32 0.51 -20.07
C ASN A 8 7.89 -0.58 -19.17
N TRP A 9 9.12 -1.02 -19.40
CA TRP A 9 9.81 -2.01 -18.56
C TRP A 9 10.11 -1.44 -17.17
N VAL A 10 10.64 -0.21 -17.09
CA VAL A 10 10.87 0.49 -15.82
C VAL A 10 9.54 0.73 -15.10
N ARG A 11 8.51 1.26 -15.78
CA ARG A 11 7.17 1.36 -15.19
C ARG A 11 6.71 0.01 -14.64
N ALA A 12 6.76 -1.05 -15.45
CA ALA A 12 6.33 -2.39 -15.05
C ALA A 12 7.09 -2.88 -13.82
N HIS A 13 8.42 -2.74 -13.79
CA HIS A 13 9.28 -3.17 -12.68
C HIS A 13 8.98 -2.42 -11.38
N PHE A 14 8.76 -1.11 -11.44
CA PHE A 14 8.42 -0.30 -10.27
C PHE A 14 6.93 -0.42 -9.87
N THR A 15 6.02 -0.63 -10.82
CA THR A 15 4.58 -0.79 -10.55
C THR A 15 4.24 -2.11 -9.87
N ARG A 16 5.10 -3.13 -10.01
CA ARG A 16 4.91 -4.44 -9.35
C ARG A 16 5.76 -4.61 -8.10
N ASN A 17 6.52 -3.58 -7.69
CA ASN A 17 7.29 -3.63 -6.46
C ASN A 17 6.41 -3.27 -5.26
N TRP A 18 5.56 -4.23 -4.88
CA TRP A 18 4.68 -4.10 -3.73
C TRP A 18 5.46 -3.96 -2.41
N VAL A 19 6.68 -4.49 -2.33
CA VAL A 19 7.57 -4.37 -1.16
C VAL A 19 7.94 -2.90 -0.93
N TRP A 20 8.28 -2.17 -2.00
CA TRP A 20 8.55 -0.75 -1.90
C TRP A 20 7.28 0.04 -1.51
N MET A 21 6.13 -0.29 -2.08
CA MET A 21 4.86 0.36 -1.72
C MET A 21 4.51 0.14 -0.24
N ARG A 22 4.71 -1.09 0.26
CA ARG A 22 4.57 -1.43 1.68
C ARG A 22 5.54 -0.61 2.53
N PHE A 23 6.80 -0.51 2.13
CA PHE A 23 7.79 0.29 2.86
C PHE A 23 7.37 1.76 2.97
N VAL A 24 6.95 2.37 1.86
CA VAL A 24 6.43 3.75 1.86
C VAL A 24 5.20 3.88 2.76
N ALA A 25 4.31 2.89 2.74
CA ALA A 25 3.14 2.87 3.61
C ALA A 25 3.55 2.85 5.09
N ALA A 26 4.50 1.97 5.46
CA ALA A 26 5.04 1.86 6.81
C ALA A 26 5.74 3.15 7.26
N SER A 27 6.55 3.78 6.40
CA SER A 27 7.17 5.08 6.71
C SER A 27 6.12 6.15 7.02
N TYR A 28 5.01 6.20 6.29
CA TYR A 28 3.91 7.11 6.60
C TYR A 28 3.13 6.71 7.85
N ALA A 29 2.95 5.42 8.12
CA ALA A 29 2.23 4.93 9.30
C ALA A 29 3.01 5.23 10.59
N LEU A 30 4.33 5.02 10.56
CA LEU A 30 5.23 5.18 11.71
C LEU A 30 5.81 6.59 11.83
N GLY A 31 5.85 7.35 10.73
CA GLY A 31 6.55 8.63 10.67
C GLY A 31 8.07 8.47 10.56
N ASP A 32 8.56 7.38 9.96
CA ASP A 32 9.99 7.13 9.77
C ASP A 32 10.51 7.85 8.53
N GLY A 33 11.42 8.81 8.73
CA GLY A 33 11.97 9.67 7.67
C GLY A 33 10.95 10.62 7.01
N VAL A 34 9.67 10.55 7.37
CA VAL A 34 8.59 11.41 6.87
C VAL A 34 7.61 11.76 7.98
N LYS A 35 6.83 12.84 7.82
CA LYS A 35 5.75 13.14 8.78
C LYS A 35 4.70 12.02 8.77
N LYS A 36 4.37 11.48 9.94
CA LYS A 36 3.30 10.49 10.12
C LYS A 36 2.01 10.96 9.43
N ASN A 37 1.43 10.08 8.61
CA ASN A 37 0.22 10.34 7.86
C ASN A 37 -0.50 9.02 7.52
N GLU A 38 -1.44 8.63 8.37
CA GLU A 38 -2.21 7.39 8.23
C GLU A 38 -3.05 7.36 6.95
N GLN A 39 -3.59 8.50 6.49
CA GLN A 39 -4.35 8.55 5.23
C GLN A 39 -3.48 8.20 4.02
N ARG A 40 -2.21 8.61 4.02
CA ARG A 40 -1.24 8.22 2.98
C ARG A 40 -0.81 6.77 3.14
N ALA A 41 -0.55 6.32 4.37
CA ALA A 41 -0.22 4.93 4.64
C ALA A 41 -1.32 3.99 4.11
N ARG A 42 -2.58 4.25 4.46
CA ARG A 42 -3.75 3.49 4.01
C ARG A 42 -3.83 3.37 2.48
N LYS A 43 -3.55 4.47 1.77
CA LYS A 43 -3.54 4.49 0.29
C LYS A 43 -2.40 3.67 -0.31
N TRP A 44 -1.23 3.66 0.32
CA TRP A 44 -0.08 2.90 -0.16
C TRP A 44 -0.21 1.41 0.16
N TYR A 45 -0.69 1.05 1.35
CA TYR A 45 -1.04 -0.34 1.67
C TYR A 45 -2.10 -0.86 0.69
N ALA A 46 -3.16 -0.09 0.38
CA ALA A 46 -4.14 -0.48 -0.63
C ALA A 46 -3.56 -0.73 -2.04
N ARG A 47 -2.50 -0.02 -2.41
CA ARG A 47 -1.80 -0.26 -3.68
C ARG A 47 -0.94 -1.52 -3.64
N ALA A 48 -0.25 -1.76 -2.52
CA ALA A 48 0.58 -2.95 -2.31
C ALA A 48 -0.28 -4.23 -2.21
N ALA A 49 -1.37 -4.17 -1.44
CA ALA A 49 -2.44 -5.16 -1.37
C ALA A 49 -2.96 -5.55 -2.77
N LYS A 50 -3.38 -4.55 -3.56
CA LYS A 50 -3.83 -4.77 -4.95
C LYS A 50 -2.75 -5.37 -5.86
N ALA A 51 -1.48 -5.19 -5.52
CA ALA A 51 -0.36 -5.78 -6.26
C ALA A 51 -0.02 -7.22 -5.80
N GLY A 52 -0.64 -7.73 -4.72
CA GLY A 52 -0.49 -9.09 -4.21
C GLY A 52 0.37 -9.22 -2.95
N ASP A 53 0.64 -8.13 -2.23
CA ASP A 53 1.40 -8.17 -0.97
C ASP A 53 0.50 -8.51 0.22
N LEU A 54 0.53 -9.77 0.64
CA LEU A 54 -0.25 -10.29 1.77
C LEU A 54 0.02 -9.53 3.09
N THR A 55 1.22 -9.01 3.28
CA THR A 55 1.54 -8.18 4.46
C THR A 55 0.74 -6.88 4.43
N SER A 56 0.66 -6.23 3.27
CA SER A 56 -0.16 -5.04 3.09
C SER A 56 -1.66 -5.30 3.14
N ASP A 57 -2.12 -6.50 2.77
CA ASP A 57 -3.52 -6.89 2.99
C ASP A 57 -3.84 -6.89 4.50
N PHE A 58 -3.00 -7.51 5.32
CA PHE A 58 -3.14 -7.52 6.77
C PHE A 58 -3.06 -6.10 7.38
N ASP A 59 -2.05 -5.32 7.01
CA ASP A 59 -1.88 -3.95 7.52
C ASP A 59 -3.06 -3.07 7.11
N LEU A 60 -3.52 -3.18 5.86
CA LEU A 60 -4.71 -2.47 5.40
C LEU A 60 -5.96 -2.93 6.17
N ALA A 61 -6.14 -4.24 6.37
CA ALA A 61 -7.26 -4.78 7.12
C ALA A 61 -7.36 -4.14 8.51
N MET A 62 -6.25 -4.08 9.25
CA MET A 62 -6.20 -3.44 10.57
C MET A 62 -6.58 -1.96 10.48
N MET A 63 -6.04 -1.23 9.50
CA MET A 63 -6.40 0.18 9.30
C MET A 63 -7.87 0.38 8.93
N LEU A 64 -8.48 -0.54 8.17
CA LEU A 64 -9.90 -0.49 7.83
C LEU A 64 -10.79 -0.77 9.05
N LEU A 65 -10.40 -1.72 9.89
CA LEU A 65 -11.13 -2.09 11.10
C LEU A 65 -11.04 -1.01 12.19
N ASN A 66 -9.88 -0.36 12.33
CA ASN A 66 -9.64 0.68 13.33
C ASN A 66 -10.05 2.09 12.87
N GLY A 67 -10.33 2.28 11.57
CA GLY A 67 -10.59 3.61 11.02
C GLY A 67 -9.32 4.48 10.91
N GLU A 68 -8.14 3.87 10.85
CA GLU A 68 -6.88 4.60 10.71
C GLU A 68 -6.78 5.17 9.30
N GLY A 69 -6.54 6.48 9.22
CA GLY A 69 -6.45 7.18 7.93
C GLY A 69 -7.76 7.23 7.14
N GLY A 70 -8.93 7.05 7.76
CA GLY A 70 -10.23 7.13 7.08
C GLY A 70 -11.41 6.80 7.98
N SER A 71 -12.55 6.44 7.38
CA SER A 71 -13.69 5.87 8.11
C SER A 71 -13.47 4.38 8.35
N ILE A 72 -14.08 3.84 9.40
CA ILE A 72 -14.13 2.40 9.64
C ILE A 72 -14.85 1.70 8.46
N GLU A 73 -14.26 0.63 7.95
CA GLU A 73 -14.77 -0.16 6.83
C GLU A 73 -14.71 -1.66 7.16
N LEU A 74 -15.61 -2.11 8.06
CA LEU A 74 -15.56 -3.44 8.67
C LEU A 74 -15.59 -4.60 7.67
N GLU A 75 -16.50 -4.55 6.68
CA GLU A 75 -16.64 -5.61 5.68
C GLU A 75 -15.38 -5.76 4.83
N LYS A 76 -14.84 -4.64 4.35
CA LYS A 76 -13.60 -4.66 3.55
C LYS A 76 -12.39 -5.10 4.37
N GLY A 77 -12.32 -4.69 5.65
CA GLY A 77 -11.25 -5.12 6.54
C GLY A 77 -11.27 -6.63 6.78
N ARG A 78 -12.45 -7.21 7.02
CA ARG A 78 -12.59 -8.66 7.21
C ARG A 78 -12.28 -9.45 5.94
N ALA A 79 -12.75 -8.97 4.78
CA ALA A 79 -12.50 -9.62 3.50
C ALA A 79 -11.01 -9.70 3.10
N LEU A 80 -10.15 -8.85 3.68
CA LEU A 80 -8.69 -8.89 3.46
C LEU A 80 -7.98 -9.90 4.39
N LEU A 81 -8.69 -10.49 5.36
CA LEU A 81 -8.16 -11.47 6.31
C LEU A 81 -8.62 -12.91 6.02
N GLU A 82 -9.47 -13.09 5.02
CA GLU A 82 -9.98 -14.38 4.53
C GLU A 82 -9.07 -14.97 3.45
#